data_AF-A0A397S9N6-F1
#
_entry.id   AF-A0A397S9N6-F1
#
_cell.length_a   1.000
_cell.length_b   1.000
_cell.length_c   1.000
_cell.angle_alpha   90.00
_cell.angle_beta   90.00
_cell.angle_gamma   90.00
#
_symmetry.space_group_name_H-M   'P 1'
#
loop_
_entity.id
_entity.type
_entity.pdbx_description
1 polymer ?
#
loop_
_entity_poly.entity_id
_entity_poly.type
_entity_poly.pdbx_seq_one_letter_code
_entity_poly.pdbx_strand_id
1 'polypeptide(L)'
;DEPYRHTVNEPIGRLCDYFPDINEAIKRRYNKLLDYDKQRAKATKLVEKPPDDATKLQRAEQASNEAHELYESLNNQLRTELPKLIDLRVPYIDPTFEALVKIQLKFSQESYESLNSLKEYFPRNNEGIVDDKIESVLQQMRDLAICGMG
;
A
#
# COMPACT_ATOMS: atom_id res chain seq x y z
N ASP A 1 -5.06 -15.78 9.08
CA ASP A 1 -4.40 -15.37 7.83
C ASP A 1 -5.29 -15.21 6.61
N GLU A 2 -6.16 -16.17 6.27
CA GLU A 2 -6.96 -16.09 5.04
C GLU A 2 -7.79 -14.79 4.89
N PRO A 3 -8.51 -14.29 5.93
CA PRO A 3 -9.27 -13.04 5.80
C PRO A 3 -8.37 -11.84 5.50
N TYR A 4 -7.24 -11.71 6.19
CA TYR A 4 -6.27 -10.64 5.95
C TYR A 4 -5.71 -10.66 4.52
N ARG A 5 -5.38 -11.85 4.01
CA ARG A 5 -4.89 -11.97 2.64
C ARG A 5 -5.93 -11.49 1.62
N HIS A 6 -7.17 -11.97 1.72
CA HIS A 6 -8.24 -11.67 0.76
C HIS A 6 -8.77 -10.24 0.85
N THR A 7 -8.82 -9.66 2.06
CA THR A 7 -9.43 -8.33 2.26
C THR A 7 -8.41 -7.20 2.34
N VAL A 8 -7.12 -7.49 2.53
CA VAL A 8 -6.07 -6.47 2.65
C VAL A 8 -4.97 -6.64 1.62
N ASN A 9 -4.27 -7.77 1.62
CA ASN A 9 -3.08 -7.92 0.76
C ASN A 9 -3.44 -7.97 -0.72
N GLU A 10 -4.39 -8.82 -1.11
CA GLU A 10 -4.77 -8.99 -2.52
C GLU A 10 -5.38 -7.72 -3.14
N PRO A 11 -6.30 -6.99 -2.49
CA PRO A 11 -6.82 -5.75 -3.04
C PRO A 11 -5.73 -4.69 -3.25
N ILE A 12 -4.83 -4.51 -2.27
CA ILE A 12 -3.72 -3.56 -2.37
C ILE A 12 -2.78 -3.98 -3.50
N GLY A 13 -2.40 -5.26 -3.57
CA GLY A 13 -1.57 -5.80 -4.65
C GLY A 13 -2.17 -5.53 -6.02
N ARG A 14 -3.46 -5.86 -6.20
CA ARG A 14 -4.19 -5.59 -7.46
C ARG A 14 -4.20 -4.10 -7.83
N LEU A 15 -4.36 -3.21 -6.85
CA LEU A 15 -4.30 -1.76 -7.11
C LEU A 15 -2.89 -1.35 -7.56
N CYS A 16 -1.86 -1.85 -6.90
CA CYS A 16 -0.46 -1.59 -7.25
C CYS A 16 -0.10 -2.07 -8.66
N ASP A 17 -0.65 -3.21 -9.08
CA ASP A 17 -0.37 -3.85 -10.38
C ASP A 17 -0.85 -3.01 -11.58
N TYR A 18 -1.77 -2.06 -11.40
CA TYR A 18 -2.20 -1.16 -12.49
C TYR A 18 -1.19 -0.05 -12.80
N PHE A 19 -0.41 0.40 -11.81
CA PHE A 19 0.47 1.56 -11.98
C PHE A 19 1.58 1.37 -13.02
N PRO A 20 2.22 0.20 -13.18
CA PRO A 20 3.16 -0.04 -14.27
C PRO A 20 2.58 0.27 -15.66
N ASP A 21 1.37 -0.18 -15.96
CA ASP A 21 0.73 0.06 -17.25
C ASP A 21 0.38 1.54 -17.46
N ILE A 22 -0.09 2.20 -16.39
CA ILE A 22 -0.36 3.65 -16.40
C ILE A 22 0.93 4.44 -16.66
N ASN A 23 2.04 4.05 -16.01
CA ASN A 23 3.34 4.68 -16.21
C ASN A 23 3.85 4.50 -17.64
N GLU A 24 3.66 3.32 -18.23
CA GLU A 24 3.98 3.10 -19.64
C GLU A 24 3.09 3.91 -20.58
N ALA A 25 1.80 4.09 -20.27
CA ALA A 25 0.93 4.98 -21.04
C ALA A 25 1.40 6.45 -20.97
N ILE A 26 1.78 6.95 -19.79
CA ILE A 26 2.34 8.30 -19.60
C ILE A 26 3.63 8.46 -20.40
N LYS A 27 4.53 7.46 -20.36
CA LYS A 27 5.78 7.45 -21.12
C LYS A 27 5.53 7.43 -22.63
N ARG A 28 4.57 6.65 -23.12
CA ARG A 28 4.17 6.64 -24.53
C ARG A 28 3.66 8.01 -24.97
N ARG A 29 2.81 8.66 -24.18
CA ARG A 29 2.32 10.02 -24.43
C ARG A 29 3.47 11.03 -24.48
N TYR A 30 4.43 10.93 -23.54
CA TYR A 30 5.63 11.79 -23.55
C TYR A 30 6.47 11.60 -24.82
N ASN A 31 6.71 10.37 -25.26
CA ASN A 31 7.44 10.12 -26.50
C ASN A 31 6.72 10.70 -27.72
N LYS A 32 5.37 10.63 -27.75
CA LYS A 32 4.59 11.25 -28.84
C LYS A 32 4.57 12.76 -28.82
N LEU A 33 4.69 13.38 -27.66
CA LEU A 33 4.93 14.83 -27.57
C LEU A 33 6.26 15.20 -28.23
N LEU A 34 7.34 14.46 -27.95
CA LEU A 34 8.65 14.71 -28.56
C LEU A 34 8.63 14.51 -30.08
N ASP A 35 7.96 13.46 -30.57
CA ASP A 35 7.77 13.21 -32.01
C ASP A 35 7.04 14.39 -32.67
N TYR A 36 5.95 14.85 -32.07
CA TYR A 36 5.19 16.00 -32.54
C TYR A 36 6.03 17.28 -32.56
N ASP A 37 6.72 17.62 -31.47
CA ASP A 37 7.59 18.80 -31.39
C ASP A 37 8.67 18.80 -32.48
N LYS A 38 9.25 17.63 -32.76
CA LYS A 38 10.23 17.46 -33.83
C LYS A 38 9.66 17.73 -35.22
N GLN A 39 8.48 17.19 -35.54
CA GLN A 39 7.85 17.41 -36.84
C GLN A 39 7.35 18.85 -37.00
N ARG A 40 6.77 19.42 -35.93
CA ARG A 40 6.37 20.81 -35.90
C ARG A 40 7.55 21.75 -36.15
N ALA A 41 8.67 21.55 -35.47
CA ALA A 41 9.88 22.35 -35.67
C ALA A 41 10.42 22.24 -37.11
N LYS A 42 10.30 21.06 -37.75
CA LYS A 42 10.68 20.87 -39.15
C LYS A 42 9.76 21.66 -40.09
N ALA A 43 8.45 21.62 -39.87
CA ALA A 43 7.48 22.40 -40.64
C ALA A 43 7.73 23.91 -40.48
N THR A 44 7.89 24.41 -39.24
CA THR A 44 8.18 25.83 -38.96
C THR A 44 9.43 26.32 -39.70
N LYS A 45 10.52 25.54 -39.72
CA LYS A 45 11.75 25.90 -40.46
C LYS A 45 11.52 26.03 -41.97
N LEU A 46 10.65 25.18 -42.55
CA LEU A 46 10.31 25.26 -43.97
C LEU A 46 9.36 26.42 -44.29
N VAL A 47 8.60 26.92 -43.32
CA VAL A 47 7.82 28.16 -43.46
C VAL A 47 8.75 29.38 -43.41
N GLU A 48 9.69 29.43 -42.46
CA GLU A 48 10.66 30.53 -42.33
C GLU A 48 11.61 30.62 -43.53
N LYS A 49 12.01 29.47 -44.07
CA LYS A 49 12.83 29.36 -45.28
C LYS A 49 12.13 28.46 -46.30
N PRO A 50 11.24 29.04 -47.13
CA PRO A 50 10.49 28.30 -48.13
C PRO A 50 11.42 27.49 -49.06
N PRO A 51 11.18 26.19 -49.25
CA PRO A 51 11.93 25.38 -50.19
C PRO A 51 11.53 25.72 -51.64
N ASP A 52 12.46 25.53 -52.60
CA ASP A 52 12.16 25.66 -54.03
C ASP A 52 11.05 24.70 -54.48
N ASP A 53 10.96 23.54 -53.83
CA ASP A 53 9.93 22.53 -54.04
C ASP A 53 8.83 22.66 -52.98
N ALA A 54 7.70 23.26 -53.39
CA ALA A 54 6.53 23.48 -52.54
C ALA A 54 5.95 22.18 -51.93
N THR A 55 6.18 21.02 -52.55
CA THR A 55 5.69 19.74 -52.02
C THR A 55 6.39 19.34 -50.72
N LYS A 56 7.59 19.87 -50.45
CA LYS A 56 8.33 19.59 -49.20
C LYS A 56 7.67 20.20 -47.99
N LEU A 57 7.14 21.42 -48.12
CA LEU A 57 6.41 22.09 -47.04
C LEU A 57 5.12 21.33 -46.74
N GLN A 58 4.32 21.03 -47.77
CA GLN A 58 3.05 20.30 -47.62
C GLN A 58 3.26 18.93 -46.94
N ARG A 59 4.30 18.17 -47.31
CA ARG A 59 4.61 16.89 -46.66
C ARG A 59 5.03 17.04 -45.19
N ALA A 60 5.76 18.10 -44.85
CA ALA A 60 6.17 18.36 -43.47
C ALA A 60 4.99 18.80 -42.60
N GLU A 61 4.07 19.60 -43.13
CA GLU A 61 2.83 19.98 -42.46
C GLU A 61 1.93 18.77 -42.22
N GLN A 62 1.76 17.90 -43.23
CA GLN A 62 1.02 16.66 -43.07
C GLN A 62 1.60 15.76 -41.98
N ALA A 63 2.93 15.55 -41.98
CA ALA A 63 3.59 14.76 -40.95
C ALA A 63 3.49 15.38 -39.55
N SER A 64 3.47 16.71 -39.46
CA SER A 64 3.25 17.43 -38.19
C SER A 64 1.82 17.22 -37.67
N ASN A 65 0.81 17.27 -38.56
CA ASN A 65 -0.59 17.06 -38.19
C ASN A 65 -0.84 15.61 -37.75
N GLU A 66 -0.31 14.63 -38.48
CA GLU A 66 -0.40 13.20 -38.10
C GLU A 66 0.23 12.95 -36.72
N ALA A 67 1.41 13.54 -36.45
CA ALA A 67 2.05 13.42 -35.15
C ALA A 67 1.25 14.13 -34.03
N HIS A 68 0.61 15.27 -34.35
CA HIS A 68 -0.25 15.99 -33.42
C HIS A 68 -1.47 15.16 -33.02
N GLU A 69 -2.18 14.57 -33.98
CA GLU A 69 -3.37 13.74 -33.74
C GLU A 69 -3.05 12.53 -32.84
N LEU A 70 -1.94 11.84 -33.10
CA LEU A 70 -1.49 10.71 -32.28
C LEU A 70 -1.16 11.13 -30.84
N TYR A 71 -0.48 12.27 -30.67
CA TYR A 71 -0.20 12.81 -29.34
C TYR A 71 -1.49 13.20 -28.61
N GLU A 72 -2.38 13.95 -29.27
CA GLU A 72 -3.62 14.43 -28.68
C GLU A 72 -4.56 13.28 -28.28
N SER A 73 -4.62 12.22 -29.08
CA SER A 73 -5.37 11.01 -28.72
C SER A 73 -4.93 10.44 -27.36
N LEU A 74 -3.62 10.22 -27.19
CA LEU A 74 -3.06 9.71 -25.92
C LEU A 74 -3.19 10.72 -24.77
N ASN A 75 -2.98 12.00 -25.08
CA ASN A 75 -3.03 13.08 -24.10
C ASN A 75 -4.44 13.25 -23.52
N ASN A 76 -5.45 13.25 -24.37
CA ASN A 76 -6.85 13.38 -23.96
C ASN A 76 -7.32 12.15 -23.19
N GLN A 77 -6.93 10.94 -23.63
CA GLN A 77 -7.19 9.72 -22.86
C GLN A 77 -6.63 9.82 -21.44
N LEU A 78 -5.35 10.19 -21.28
CA LEU A 78 -4.73 10.32 -19.94
C LEU A 78 -5.36 11.45 -19.10
N ARG A 79 -5.72 12.58 -19.72
CA ARG A 79 -6.41 13.69 -19.02
C ARG A 79 -7.78 13.28 -18.51
N THR A 80 -8.47 12.39 -19.21
CA THR A 80 -9.78 11.87 -18.79
C THR A 80 -9.65 10.76 -17.75
N GLU A 81 -8.70 9.83 -17.91
CA GLU A 81 -8.65 8.63 -17.07
C GLU A 81 -7.87 8.81 -15.76
N LEU A 82 -6.79 9.61 -15.73
CA LEU A 82 -6.00 9.80 -14.51
C LEU A 82 -6.80 10.40 -13.35
N PRO A 83 -7.63 11.45 -13.53
CA PRO A 83 -8.46 11.95 -12.44
C PRO A 83 -9.42 10.90 -11.89
N LYS A 84 -10.06 10.11 -12.77
CA LYS A 84 -10.98 9.03 -12.36
C LYS A 84 -10.25 7.97 -11.53
N LEU A 85 -9.06 7.56 -11.95
CA LEU A 85 -8.23 6.61 -11.19
C LEU A 85 -7.91 7.16 -9.80
N ILE A 86 -7.53 8.43 -9.71
CA ILE A 86 -7.24 9.08 -8.44
C ILE A 86 -8.48 9.09 -7.56
N ASP A 87 -9.64 9.48 -8.08
CA ASP A 87 -10.90 9.50 -7.31
C ASP A 87 -11.32 8.11 -6.81
N LEU A 88 -11.05 7.05 -7.58
CA LEU A 88 -11.32 5.66 -7.18
C LEU A 88 -10.49 5.18 -5.99
N ARG A 89 -9.39 5.85 -5.63
CA ARG A 89 -8.52 5.41 -4.52
C ARG A 89 -9.28 5.31 -3.19
N VAL A 90 -10.22 6.23 -2.93
CA VAL A 90 -10.96 6.29 -1.67
C VAL A 90 -11.93 5.10 -1.56
N PRO A 91 -12.93 4.93 -2.46
CA PRO A 91 -13.87 3.83 -2.36
C PRO A 91 -13.21 2.44 -2.51
N TYR A 92 -12.01 2.36 -3.10
CA TYR A 92 -11.26 1.12 -3.20
C TYR A 92 -10.47 0.78 -1.92
N ILE A 93 -9.82 1.76 -1.29
CA ILE A 93 -8.98 1.53 -0.09
C ILE A 93 -9.82 1.49 1.19
N ASP A 94 -10.91 2.25 1.29
CA ASP A 94 -11.78 2.30 2.48
C ASP A 94 -12.20 0.90 2.99
N PRO A 95 -12.77 -0.01 2.18
CA PRO A 95 -13.16 -1.33 2.67
C PRO A 95 -11.96 -2.19 3.07
N THR A 96 -10.81 -1.99 2.44
CA THR A 96 -9.55 -2.66 2.81
C THR A 96 -9.09 -2.22 4.19
N PHE A 97 -9.12 -0.92 4.46
CA PHE A 97 -8.76 -0.35 5.76
C PHE A 97 -9.75 -0.75 6.86
N GLU A 98 -11.05 -0.74 6.56
CA GLU A 98 -12.09 -1.21 7.47
C GLU A 98 -11.87 -2.69 7.85
N ALA A 99 -11.60 -3.55 6.86
CA ALA A 99 -11.32 -4.95 7.11
C ALA A 99 -10.06 -5.15 7.97
N LEU A 100 -9.01 -4.37 7.73
CA LEU A 100 -7.80 -4.39 8.56
C LEU A 100 -8.11 -4.11 10.03
N VAL A 101 -8.83 -3.02 10.31
CA VAL A 101 -9.19 -2.64 11.68
C VAL A 101 -10.05 -3.72 12.35
N LYS A 102 -11.02 -4.28 11.62
CA LYS A 102 -11.88 -5.37 12.14
C LYS A 102 -11.09 -6.64 12.47
N ILE A 103 -10.12 -7.00 11.64
CA ILE A 103 -9.24 -8.15 11.89
C ILE A 103 -8.39 -7.92 13.14
N GLN A 104 -7.81 -6.73 13.28
CA GLN A 104 -7.02 -6.37 14.46
C GLN A 104 -7.85 -6.35 15.76
N LEU A 105 -9.08 -5.83 15.69
CA LEU A 105 -10.01 -5.83 16.81
C LEU A 105 -10.34 -7.26 17.25
N LYS A 106 -10.70 -8.13 16.30
CA LYS A 106 -11.01 -9.53 16.57
C LYS A 106 -9.82 -10.25 17.19
N PHE A 107 -8.62 -10.09 16.61
CA PHE A 107 -7.40 -10.68 17.16
C PHE A 107 -7.13 -10.24 18.60
N SER A 108 -7.32 -8.95 18.89
CA SER A 108 -7.12 -8.40 20.24
C SER A 108 -8.13 -8.95 21.25
N GLN A 109 -9.40 -9.10 20.85
CA GLN A 109 -10.45 -9.68 21.68
C GLN A 109 -10.16 -11.16 21.98
N GLU A 110 -9.87 -11.95 20.96
CA GLU A 110 -9.53 -13.38 21.11
C GLU A 110 -8.27 -13.58 21.97
N SER A 111 -7.27 -12.71 21.79
CA SER A 111 -6.04 -12.73 22.60
C SER A 111 -6.33 -12.39 24.06
N TYR A 112 -7.17 -11.38 24.31
CA TYR A 112 -7.59 -11.01 25.66
C TYR A 112 -8.35 -12.14 26.36
N GLU A 113 -9.34 -12.74 25.68
CA GLU A 113 -10.11 -13.87 26.20
C GLU A 113 -9.22 -15.08 26.49
N SER A 114 -8.29 -15.40 25.58
CA SER A 114 -7.32 -16.48 25.76
C SER A 114 -6.40 -16.23 26.95
N LEU A 115 -5.86 -15.02 27.11
CA LEU A 115 -5.02 -14.67 28.26
C LEU A 115 -5.81 -14.67 29.57
N ASN A 116 -7.08 -14.23 29.54
CA ASN A 116 -7.91 -14.17 30.74
C ASN A 116 -8.34 -15.58 31.19
N SER A 117 -8.60 -16.50 30.27
CA SER A 117 -8.86 -17.91 30.63
C SER A 117 -7.62 -18.58 31.23
N LEU A 118 -6.41 -18.24 30.77
CA LEU A 118 -5.16 -18.72 31.38
C LEU A 118 -4.98 -18.26 32.83
N LYS A 119 -5.52 -17.09 33.22
CA LYS A 119 -5.47 -16.62 34.62
C LYS A 119 -6.10 -17.58 35.61
N GLU A 120 -7.08 -18.38 35.19
CA GLU A 120 -7.72 -19.37 36.07
C GLU A 120 -6.79 -20.53 36.43
N TYR A 121 -5.79 -20.80 35.60
CA TYR A 121 -4.80 -21.87 35.82
C TYR A 121 -3.58 -21.40 36.61
N PHE A 122 -3.35 -20.10 36.70
CA PHE A 122 -2.33 -19.58 37.60
C PHE A 122 -2.88 -19.63 39.03
N PRO A 123 -2.09 -20.11 40.01
CA PRO A 123 -2.49 -20.00 41.39
C PRO A 123 -2.81 -18.53 41.65
N ARG A 124 -3.99 -18.24 42.23
CA ARG A 124 -4.24 -16.90 42.76
C ARG A 124 -3.02 -16.55 43.58
N ASN A 125 -2.43 -15.38 43.36
CA ASN A 125 -1.48 -14.78 44.28
C ASN A 125 -2.25 -14.56 45.60
N ASN A 126 -2.43 -15.64 46.35
CA ASN A 126 -2.76 -15.60 47.75
C ASN A 126 -1.41 -15.35 48.41
N GLU A 127 -0.93 -14.11 48.30
CA GLU A 127 0.31 -13.67 48.95
C GLU A 127 0.30 -14.11 50.43
N GLY A 128 -0.88 -14.12 51.08
CA GLY A 128 -1.06 -14.67 52.43
C GLY A 128 -0.88 -16.19 52.60
N ILE A 129 -1.31 -17.05 51.66
CA ILE A 129 -1.21 -18.53 51.87
C ILE A 129 0.22 -19.01 51.65
N VAL A 130 0.97 -18.34 50.78
CA VAL A 130 2.39 -18.67 50.55
C VAL A 130 3.22 -18.21 51.75
N ASP A 131 2.96 -17.01 52.27
CA ASP A 131 3.62 -16.50 53.48
C ASP A 131 3.32 -17.38 54.71
N ASP A 132 2.06 -17.79 54.92
CA ASP A 132 1.68 -18.70 56.02
C ASP A 132 2.41 -20.05 55.93
N LYS A 133 2.59 -20.58 54.72
CA LYS A 133 3.35 -21.82 54.50
C LYS A 133 4.84 -21.65 54.74
N ILE A 134 5.41 -20.51 54.33
CA ILE A 134 6.83 -20.19 54.56
C ILE A 134 7.07 -20.05 56.07
N GLU A 135 6.21 -19.33 56.79
CA GLU A 135 6.32 -19.13 58.23
C GLU A 135 6.18 -20.46 59.00
N SER A 136 5.28 -21.35 58.55
CA SER A 136 5.15 -22.70 59.11
C SER A 136 6.43 -23.54 58.95
N VAL A 137 7.06 -23.52 57.77
CA VAL A 137 8.31 -24.25 57.51
C VAL A 137 9.47 -23.65 58.32
N LEU A 138 9.57 -22.32 58.41
CA LEU A 138 10.57 -21.65 59.25
C LEU A 138 10.40 -21.99 60.73
N GLN A 139 9.16 -22.14 61.21
CA GLN A 139 8.90 -22.57 62.58
C GLN A 139 9.34 -24.01 62.82
N GLN A 140 9.04 -24.93 61.90
CA GLN A 140 9.51 -26.31 61.99
C GLN A 140 11.04 -26.41 62.01
N MET A 141 11.74 -25.58 61.22
CA MET A 141 13.20 -25.52 61.24
C MET A 141 13.76 -25.00 62.58
N ARG A 142 13.08 -24.04 63.22
CA ARG A 142 13.45 -23.57 64.57
C ARG A 142 13.23 -24.65 65.62
N ASP A 143 12.11 -25.36 65.56
CA ASP A 143 11.80 -26.43 66.52
C ASP A 143 12.79 -27.61 66.39
N LEU A 144 13.21 -27.93 65.16
CA LEU A 144 14.27 -28.90 64.90
C LEU A 144 15.66 -28.46 65.42
N ALA A 145 15.93 -27.15 65.40
CA ALA A 145 17.19 -26.58 65.90
C ALA A 145 17.29 -26.55 67.43
N ILE A 146 16.17 -26.63 68.18
CA ILE A 146 16.17 -26.63 69.65
C ILE A 146 16.68 -27.96 70.24
N CYS A 147 16.75 -29.04 69.46
CA CYS A 147 17.36 -30.30 69.89
C CYS A 147 18.90 -30.35 69.69
N GLY A 148 19.53 -29.23 69.33
CA GLY A 148 20.93 -29.16 68.90
C GLY A 148 21.85 -28.33 69.80
N MET A 149 21.62 -28.22 71.10
CA MET A 149 22.65 -27.86 72.08
C MET A 149 22.33 -28.49 73.44
N GLY A 150 22.89 -29.69 73.64
CA GLY A 150 22.97 -30.43 74.89
C GLY A 150 24.06 -31.47 74.77
#